data_AF-A0A6M0BPC2-F1
#
_entry.id   AF-A0A6M0BPC2-F1
#
_cell.length_a   1.000
_cell.length_b   1.000
_cell.length_c   1.000
_cell.angle_alpha   90.00
_cell.angle_beta   90.00
_cell.angle_gamma   90.00
#
_symmetry.space_group_name_H-M   'P 1'
#
loop_
_entity.id
_entity.type
_entity.pdbx_description
1 polymer ?
#
loop_
_entity_poly.entity_id
_entity_poly.type
_entity_poly.pdbx_seq_one_letter_code
_entity_poly.pdbx_strand_id
1 'polypeptide(L)' 'DRNPVITVKRGSKNVYGHTVEVNGPCRVMYRPDDPLKCGARVWIETISDFEVISA' A
#
# COMPACT_ATOMS: atom_id res chain seq x y z
N ASP A 1 -0.32 -16.16 -15.67
CA ASP A 1 -0.27 -15.72 -14.26
C ASP A 1 -0.50 -14.23 -14.13
N ARG A 2 -1.20 -13.80 -13.06
CA ARG A 2 -1.39 -12.38 -12.76
C ARG A 2 -0.29 -11.97 -11.79
N ASN A 3 0.45 -10.92 -12.11
CA ASN A 3 1.49 -10.41 -11.21
C ASN A 3 0.85 -9.68 -10.01
N PRO A 4 1.50 -9.67 -8.83
CA PRO A 4 1.05 -8.86 -7.70
C PRO A 4 1.16 -7.37 -8.05
N VAL A 5 0.07 -6.64 -7.85
CA VAL A 5 -0.05 -5.20 -8.21
C VAL A 5 -0.12 -4.28 -7.00
N ILE A 6 -0.41 -4.82 -5.81
CA ILE A 6 -0.43 -4.03 -4.59
C ILE A 6 1.00 -3.96 -4.05
N THR A 7 1.47 -2.75 -3.73
CA THR A 7 2.78 -2.51 -3.14
C THR A 7 2.63 -1.85 -1.77
N VAL A 8 3.16 -2.49 -0.72
CA VAL A 8 3.31 -1.89 0.60
C VAL A 8 4.71 -1.30 0.72
N LYS A 9 4.79 -0.01 1.08
CA LYS A 9 6.05 0.73 1.19
C LYS A 9 6.35 1.07 2.64
N ARG A 10 7.52 0.69 3.13
CA ARG A 10 8.03 1.04 4.47
C ARG A 10 9.46 1.56 4.37
N GLY A 11 9.62 2.89 4.39
CA GLY A 11 10.91 3.52 4.12
C GLY A 11 11.40 3.16 2.71
N SER A 12 12.55 2.49 2.61
CA SER A 12 13.12 2.00 1.35
C SER A 12 12.61 0.62 0.92
N LYS A 13 11.86 -0.10 1.78
CA LYS A 13 11.38 -1.46 1.49
C LYS A 13 10.06 -1.42 0.73
N ASN A 14 9.95 -2.27 -0.29
CA ASN A 14 8.71 -2.52 -1.03
C ASN A 14 8.36 -4.01 -0.92
N VAL A 15 7.11 -4.31 -0.55
CA VAL A 15 6.56 -5.67 -0.53
C VAL A 15 5.38 -5.73 -1.48
N TYR A 16 5.34 -6.75 -2.33
CA TYR A 16 4.30 -6.93 -3.34
C TYR A 16 3.36 -8.06 -2.94
N GLY A 17 2.06 -7.85 -3.18
CA GLY A 17 1.03 -8.86 -2.93
C GLY A 17 -0.19 -8.69 -3.81
N HIS A 18 -1.08 -9.67 -3.75
CA HIS A 18 -2.41 -9.64 -4.37
C HIS A 18 -3.45 -9.03 -3.44
N THR A 19 -3.23 -9.16 -2.13
CA THR A 19 -4.08 -8.64 -1.07
C THR A 19 -3.21 -8.11 0.07
N VAL A 20 -3.68 -7.07 0.75
CA VAL A 20 -3.10 -6.57 2.00
C VAL A 20 -4.22 -6.45 3.01
N GLU A 21 -4.08 -7.10 4.15
CA GLU A 21 -5.01 -6.99 5.28
C GLU A 21 -4.38 -6.09 6.36
N VAL A 22 -5.12 -5.08 6.81
CA VAL A 22 -4.66 -4.14 7.84
C VAL A 22 -5.42 -4.43 9.12
N ASN A 23 -4.69 -4.84 10.17
CA ASN A 23 -5.24 -5.27 11.44
C ASN A 23 -5.40 -4.09 12.41
N GLY A 24 -6.09 -3.04 11.97
CA GLY A 24 -6.32 -1.86 12.78
C GLY A 24 -6.65 -0.60 11.97
N PRO A 25 -6.57 0.58 12.60
CA PRO A 25 -6.87 1.83 11.94
C PRO A 25 -6.01 2.08 10.69
N CYS A 26 -6.66 2.57 9.65
CA CYS A 26 -6.00 3.04 8.44
C CYS A 26 -6.70 4.30 7.92
N ARG A 27 -6.03 5.01 7.02
CA ARG A 27 -6.58 6.18 6.33
C ARG A 27 -6.42 6.00 4.84
N VAL A 28 -7.50 6.25 4.10
CA VAL A 28 -7.45 6.42 2.65
C VAL A 28 -7.06 7.86 2.38
N MET A 29 -5.95 8.05 1.68
CA MET A 29 -5.43 9.35 1.30
C MET A 29 -5.74 9.61 -0.17
N TYR A 30 -6.21 10.81 -0.48
CA TYR A 30 -6.35 11.30 -1.85
C TYR A 30 -5.64 12.65 -1.98
N ARG A 31 -4.58 12.71 -2.81
CA ARG A 31 -3.83 13.94 -3.12
C ARG A 31 -3.54 14.00 -4.62
N PRO A 32 -4.42 14.62 -5.43
CA PRO A 32 -4.25 14.66 -6.87
C PRO A 32 -3.11 15.59 -7.32
N ASP A 33 -2.89 16.69 -6.60
CA ASP A 33 -1.94 17.75 -6.96
C ASP A 33 -0.55 17.58 -6.32
N ASP A 34 -0.45 16.76 -5.27
CA ASP A 34 0.81 16.42 -4.60
C ASP A 34 0.91 14.89 -4.39
N PRO A 35 1.16 14.13 -5.47
CA PRO A 35 1.24 12.67 -5.43
C PRO A 35 2.50 12.19 -4.70
N LEU A 36 2.49 10.95 -4.22
CA LEU A 36 3.71 10.31 -3.73
C LEU A 36 4.77 10.25 -4.86
N LYS A 37 6.05 10.13 -4.49
CA LYS A 37 7.17 10.03 -5.45
C LYS A 37 7.00 8.92 -6.50
N CYS A 38 6.20 7.90 -6.23
CA CYS A 38 5.87 6.84 -7.17
C CYS A 38 4.65 7.12 -8.05
N GLY A 39 4.12 8.33 -8.04
CA GLY A 39 2.98 8.78 -8.85
C GLY A 39 1.60 8.45 -8.27
N ALA A 40 1.51 7.76 -7.12
CA ALA A 40 0.23 7.41 -6.52
C ALA A 40 -0.50 8.67 -6.00
N ARG A 41 -1.74 8.85 -6.48
CA ARG A 41 -2.65 9.93 -6.05
C ARG A 41 -3.67 9.47 -5.00
N VAL A 42 -3.89 8.16 -4.92
CA VAL A 42 -4.70 7.50 -3.90
C VAL A 42 -3.87 6.39 -3.28
N TRP A 43 -3.84 6.31 -1.95
CA TRP A 43 -3.16 5.26 -1.22
C TRP A 43 -3.78 5.06 0.17
N ILE A 44 -3.35 4.01 0.86
CA ILE A 44 -3.72 3.73 2.25
C ILE A 44 -2.49 3.92 3.12
N GLU A 45 -2.65 4.62 4.25
CA GLU A 45 -1.63 4.74 5.30
C GLU A 45 -2.11 4.09 6.59
N THR A 46 -1.21 3.43 7.30
CA THR A 46 -1.49 2.83 8.60
C THR A 46 -0.21 2.77 9.45
N ILE A 47 -0.39 2.76 10.76
CA ILE A 47 0.65 2.44 11.75
C ILE A 47 0.38 1.08 12.41
N SER A 48 -0.72 0.41 12.04
CA SER A 48 -1.12 -0.89 12.55
C SER A 48 -0.35 -2.02 11.86
N ASP A 49 -0.40 -3.19 12.48
CA ASP A 49 0.10 -4.40 11.87
C ASP A 49 -0.72 -4.77 10.62
N PHE A 50 -0.06 -5.46 9.68
CA PHE A 50 -0.66 -5.84 8.41
C PHE A 50 -0.03 -7.15 7.89
N GLU A 51 -0.75 -7.82 7.01
CA GLU A 51 -0.31 -9.02 6.30
C GLU A 51 -0.38 -8.81 4.80
N VAL A 52 0.61 -9.33 4.07
CA VAL A 52 0.65 -9.29 2.60
C VAL A 52 0.49 -10.71 2.09
N ILE A 53 -0.55 -10.93 1.29
CA ILE A 53 -0.88 -12.24 0.73
C ILE A 53 -0.47 -12.25 -0.73
N SER A 54 0.48 -13.11 -1.07
CA SER A 54 0.93 -13.37 -2.43
C SER A 54 0.43 -14.75 -2.85
N ALA A 55 -0.57 -14.79 -3.72
CA ALA A 55 -1.11 -16.02 -4.32
C ALA A 55 -0.19 -16.59 -5.40
#